data_AF-A3VXE8-F1
#
_entry.id   AF-A3VXE8-F1
#
_cell.length_a   1.000
_cell.length_b   1.000
_cell.length_c   1.000
_cell.angle_alpha   90.00
_cell.angle_beta   90.00
_cell.angle_gamma   90.00
#
_symmetry.space_group_name_H-M   'P 1'
#
loop_
_entity.id
_entity.type
_entity.pdbx_description
1 polymer ?
#
loop_
_entity_poly.entity_id
_entity_poly.type
_entity_poly.pdbx_seq_one_letter_code
_entity_poly.pdbx_strand_id
1 'polypeptide(L)'
;MNPWAQTKPEFDAVQAALRCASCGGQKGFDPQTQSLRCDSCGRLTESVVDSGLNPRREAAYDPGAPEDETPEIEHAHRCDTCGGEVVFVGRAVSEQCPYCNGSVVLFGGHSHYTPSALIPIGNTKADAGDAIACWVRGLWSAPHRFPRW
;
A
#
# COMPACT_ATOMS: atom_id res chain seq x y z
N MET A 1 -15.48 -12.08 -31.96
CA MET A 1 -14.41 -12.50 -31.02
C MET A 1 -13.89 -11.23 -30.39
N ASN A 2 -14.03 -11.08 -29.07
CA ASN A 2 -13.69 -9.83 -28.39
C ASN A 2 -12.20 -9.85 -27.98
N PRO A 3 -11.35 -8.97 -28.55
CA PRO A 3 -9.91 -8.94 -28.26
C PRO A 3 -9.56 -8.35 -26.87
N TRP A 4 -10.55 -7.90 -26.10
CA TRP A 4 -10.37 -7.25 -24.79
C TRP A 4 -10.63 -8.20 -23.59
N ALA A 5 -10.75 -9.51 -23.84
CA ALA A 5 -10.95 -10.53 -22.80
C ALA A 5 -9.66 -10.93 -22.06
N GLN A 6 -8.75 -9.97 -21.83
CA GLN A 6 -7.59 -10.21 -20.97
C GLN A 6 -8.02 -9.94 -19.52
N THR A 7 -8.05 -11.01 -18.74
CA THR A 7 -8.44 -11.05 -17.33
C THR A 7 -7.51 -10.13 -16.52
N LYS A 8 -7.98 -8.92 -16.21
CA LYS A 8 -7.42 -8.10 -15.14
C LYS A 8 -7.55 -8.95 -13.86
N PRO A 9 -6.49 -9.25 -13.10
CA PRO A 9 -6.65 -9.97 -11.85
C PRO A 9 -7.59 -9.14 -10.97
N GLU A 10 -8.74 -9.71 -10.61
CA GLU A 10 -9.62 -9.15 -9.58
C GLU A 10 -8.76 -8.96 -8.34
N PHE A 11 -8.45 -7.70 -8.01
CA PHE A 11 -7.88 -7.33 -6.73
C PHE A 11 -9.00 -7.43 -5.68
N ASP A 12 -9.48 -8.64 -5.45
CA ASP A 12 -10.30 -8.97 -4.29
C ASP A 12 -9.38 -8.75 -3.09
N ALA A 13 -9.54 -7.62 -2.41
CA ALA A 13 -8.91 -7.40 -1.12
C ALA A 13 -9.51 -8.43 -0.14
N VAL A 14 -8.92 -9.63 -0.10
CA VAL A 14 -9.41 -10.73 0.72
C VAL A 14 -9.15 -10.37 2.17
N GLN A 15 -10.07 -9.64 2.81
CA GLN A 15 -10.03 -9.33 4.24
C GLN A 15 -9.86 -10.61 5.10
N ALA A 16 -10.39 -11.73 4.60
CA ALA A 16 -10.16 -13.05 5.21
C ALA A 16 -8.69 -13.48 5.19
N ALA A 17 -7.90 -13.07 4.19
CA ALA A 17 -6.47 -13.39 4.10
C ALA A 17 -5.63 -12.64 5.14
N LEU A 18 -6.12 -11.52 5.69
CA LEU A 18 -5.48 -10.81 6.81
C LEU A 18 -5.91 -11.33 8.18
N ARG A 19 -6.93 -12.19 8.26
CA ARG A 19 -7.31 -12.88 9.50
C ARG A 19 -6.44 -14.12 9.70
N CYS A 20 -6.07 -14.36 10.94
CA CYS A 20 -5.34 -15.57 11.32
C CYS A 20 -6.29 -16.76 11.29
N ALA A 21 -5.96 -17.79 10.50
CA ALA A 21 -6.74 -19.03 10.43
C ALA A 21 -6.76 -19.81 11.77
N SER A 22 -5.80 -19.53 12.66
CA SER A 22 -5.63 -20.28 13.91
C SER A 22 -6.40 -19.67 15.09
N CYS A 23 -6.59 -18.36 15.13
CA CYS A 23 -7.21 -17.67 16.28
C CYS A 23 -8.19 -16.55 15.89
N GLY A 24 -8.35 -16.27 14.60
CA GLY A 24 -9.21 -15.18 14.10
C GLY A 24 -8.64 -13.77 14.28
N GLY A 25 -7.49 -13.61 14.94
CA GLY A 25 -6.82 -12.32 15.15
C GLY A 25 -6.29 -11.69 13.86
N GLN A 26 -5.95 -10.40 13.91
CA GLN A 26 -5.36 -9.68 12.78
C GLN A 26 -3.91 -10.11 12.55
N LYS A 27 -3.49 -10.16 11.29
CA LYS A 27 -2.10 -10.30 10.89
C LYS A 27 -1.54 -8.97 10.38
N GLY A 28 -0.37 -8.59 10.85
CA GLY A 28 0.44 -7.49 10.34
C GLY A 28 1.63 -8.01 9.54
N PHE A 29 2.19 -7.20 8.65
CA PHE A 29 3.44 -7.53 7.95
C PHE A 29 4.63 -7.31 8.89
N ASP A 30 5.50 -8.32 9.00
CA ASP A 30 6.74 -8.27 9.77
C ASP A 30 7.94 -8.12 8.82
N PRO A 31 8.61 -6.94 8.79
CA PRO A 31 9.74 -6.65 7.90
C PRO A 31 10.91 -7.64 8.04
N GLN A 32 11.15 -8.16 9.24
CA GLN A 32 12.29 -9.03 9.52
C GLN A 32 12.11 -10.43 8.94
N THR A 33 10.87 -10.91 8.90
CA THR A 33 10.53 -12.24 8.38
C THR A 33 9.92 -12.20 6.98
N GLN A 34 9.70 -11.00 6.42
CA GLN A 34 9.00 -10.79 5.15
C GLN A 34 7.72 -11.63 5.07
N SER A 35 6.94 -11.63 6.14
CA SER A 35 5.78 -12.51 6.33
C SER A 35 4.67 -11.81 7.12
N LEU A 36 3.46 -12.36 7.06
CA LEU A 36 2.33 -11.88 7.87
C LEU A 36 2.34 -12.55 9.24
N ARG A 37 2.60 -11.79 10.30
CA ARG A 37 2.60 -12.23 11.70
C ARG A 37 1.28 -11.85 12.38
N CYS A 38 0.65 -12.80 13.07
CA CYS A 38 -0.53 -12.50 13.88
C CYS A 38 -0.16 -11.78 15.18
N ASP A 39 -0.82 -10.65 15.46
CA ASP A 39 -0.58 -9.86 16.67
C ASP A 39 -1.10 -10.54 17.95
N SER A 40 -2.06 -11.45 17.83
CA SER A 40 -2.65 -12.15 18.98
C SER A 40 -1.90 -13.42 19.37
N CYS A 41 -1.58 -14.29 18.42
CA CYS A 41 -0.97 -15.60 18.72
C CYS A 41 0.46 -15.77 18.16
N GLY A 42 0.98 -14.79 17.43
CA GLY A 42 2.33 -14.82 16.86
C GLY A 42 2.50 -15.72 15.63
N ARG A 43 1.46 -16.38 15.14
CA ARG A 43 1.56 -17.26 13.98
C ARG A 43 2.00 -16.49 12.73
N LEU A 44 3.05 -17.00 12.08
CA LEU A 44 3.55 -16.51 10.80
C LEU A 44 2.81 -17.19 9.64
N THR A 45 2.50 -16.41 8.62
CA THR A 45 1.99 -16.86 7.31
C THR A 45 2.89 -16.25 6.25
N GLU A 46 3.45 -17.06 5.37
CA GLU A 46 4.28 -16.56 4.27
C GLU A 46 3.46 -15.59 3.40
N SER A 47 4.05 -14.45 3.06
CA SER A 47 3.47 -13.59 2.03
C SER A 47 3.83 -14.16 0.66
N VAL A 48 2.82 -14.36 -0.18
CA VAL A 48 3.04 -14.74 -1.57
C VAL A 48 3.54 -13.51 -2.32
N VAL A 49 4.83 -13.50 -2.65
CA VAL A 49 5.37 -12.55 -3.62
C VAL A 49 5.26 -13.23 -4.99
N ASP A 50 4.46 -12.67 -5.88
CA ASP A 50 4.38 -13.15 -7.26
C ASP A 50 5.75 -12.97 -7.94
N SER A 51 6.39 -14.07 -8.28
CA SER A 51 7.70 -14.11 -8.92
C SER A 51 7.68 -13.60 -10.37
N GLY A 52 6.50 -13.39 -10.95
CA GLY A 52 6.29 -12.75 -12.25
C GLY A 52 6.29 -11.22 -12.17
N LEU A 53 6.23 -10.62 -10.97
CA LEU A 53 6.37 -9.18 -10.81
C LEU A 53 7.81 -8.78 -11.13
N ASN A 54 7.97 -7.93 -12.14
CA ASN A 54 9.25 -7.30 -12.47
C ASN A 54 9.30 -5.93 -11.79
N PRO A 55 9.82 -5.83 -10.55
CA PRO A 55 9.91 -4.55 -9.87
C PRO A 55 10.78 -3.62 -10.72
N ARG A 56 10.21 -2.46 -11.09
CA ARG A 56 10.98 -1.43 -11.79
C ARG A 56 12.19 -1.10 -10.92
N ARG A 57 13.39 -1.15 -11.52
CA ARG A 57 14.61 -0.73 -10.83
C ARG A 57 14.46 0.73 -10.40
N GLU A 58 14.80 1.01 -9.16
CA GLU A 58 14.93 2.39 -8.70
C GLU A 58 15.91 3.12 -9.63
N ALA A 59 15.43 4.22 -10.21
CA ALA A 59 16.23 5.14 -10.99
C ALA A 59 16.50 6.38 -10.14
N ALA A 60 17.69 6.95 -10.29
CA ALA A 60 17.96 8.25 -9.70
C ALA A 60 16.98 9.28 -10.28
N TYR A 61 16.47 10.16 -9.43
CA TYR A 61 15.61 11.25 -9.88
C TYR A 61 16.40 12.16 -10.84
N ASP A 62 15.88 12.34 -12.06
CA ASP A 62 16.43 13.22 -13.08
C ASP A 62 15.38 14.29 -13.44
N PRO A 63 15.55 15.55 -13.03
CA PRO A 63 14.60 16.63 -13.34
C PRO A 63 14.56 17.01 -14.83
N GLY A 64 15.52 16.54 -15.64
CA GLY A 64 15.52 16.75 -17.10
C GLY A 64 14.88 15.61 -17.88
N ALA A 65 14.49 14.52 -17.22
CA ALA A 65 13.81 13.41 -17.87
C ALA A 65 12.38 13.81 -18.27
N PRO A 66 11.88 13.34 -19.43
CA PRO A 66 10.49 13.56 -19.80
C PRO A 66 9.55 12.89 -18.78
N GLU A 67 8.58 13.65 -18.26
CA GLU A 67 7.46 13.11 -17.50
C GLU A 67 6.50 12.42 -18.48
N ASP A 68 6.71 11.13 -18.72
CA ASP A 68 5.83 10.28 -19.54
C ASP A 68 4.62 9.72 -18.73
N GLU A 69 4.55 10.00 -17.43
CA GLU A 69 3.46 9.52 -16.59
C GLU A 69 2.24 10.40 -16.75
N THR A 70 1.27 9.93 -17.53
CA THR A 70 -0.04 10.59 -17.66
C THR A 70 -0.91 10.13 -16.50
N PRO A 71 -1.48 11.06 -15.70
CA PRO A 71 -2.39 10.66 -14.65
C PRO A 71 -3.64 10.00 -15.26
N GLU A 72 -4.01 8.86 -14.69
CA GLU A 72 -5.27 8.22 -15.00
C GLU A 72 -6.38 8.95 -14.23
N ILE A 73 -7.47 9.29 -14.92
CA ILE A 73 -8.64 9.89 -14.29
C ILE A 73 -9.58 8.75 -13.94
N GLU A 74 -9.54 8.30 -12.69
CA GLU A 74 -10.52 7.37 -12.16
C GLU A 74 -11.55 8.12 -11.30
N HIS A 75 -12.80 7.70 -11.40
CA HIS A 75 -13.87 8.19 -10.54
C HIS A 75 -13.78 7.49 -9.19
N ALA A 76 -13.05 8.11 -8.27
CA ALA A 76 -13.04 7.69 -6.88
C ALA A 76 -14.39 8.01 -6.21
N HIS A 77 -14.81 7.17 -5.29
CA HIS A 77 -15.98 7.39 -4.45
C HIS A 77 -15.53 7.60 -3.02
N ARG A 78 -16.11 8.58 -2.35
CA ARG A 78 -15.80 8.86 -0.95
C ARG A 78 -16.90 8.31 -0.06
N CYS A 79 -16.51 7.62 1.00
CA CYS A 79 -17.44 7.18 2.03
C CYS A 79 -17.71 8.32 3.01
N ASP A 80 -18.97 8.70 3.18
CA ASP A 80 -19.37 9.74 4.14
C ASP A 80 -19.29 9.26 5.60
N THR A 81 -19.24 7.95 5.82
CA THR A 81 -19.21 7.36 7.17
C THR A 81 -17.79 7.26 7.75
N CYS A 82 -16.82 6.74 6.99
CA CYS A 82 -15.44 6.58 7.48
C CYS A 82 -14.43 7.54 6.82
N GLY A 83 -14.84 8.28 5.79
CA GLY A 83 -13.96 9.16 5.03
C GLY A 83 -13.02 8.44 4.05
N GLY A 84 -13.10 7.11 3.95
CA GLY A 84 -12.29 6.32 3.02
C GLY A 84 -12.63 6.58 1.56
N GLU A 85 -11.63 6.45 0.70
CA GLU A 85 -11.76 6.59 -0.75
C GLU A 85 -11.73 5.19 -1.39
N VAL A 86 -12.67 4.92 -2.30
CA VAL A 86 -12.80 3.63 -2.98
C VAL A 86 -12.94 3.83 -4.48
N VAL A 87 -12.17 3.06 -5.24
CA VAL A 87 -12.29 3.02 -6.69
C VAL A 87 -13.03 1.75 -7.07
N PHE A 88 -14.10 1.88 -7.85
CA PHE A 88 -14.79 0.75 -8.45
C PHE A 88 -14.23 0.49 -9.84
N VAL A 89 -13.62 -0.68 -10.04
CA VAL A 89 -13.12 -1.10 -11.36
C VAL A 89 -14.21 -1.87 -12.11
N GLY A 90 -14.51 -1.46 -13.36
CA GLY A 90 -15.49 -2.13 -14.23
C GLY A 90 -16.93 -1.62 -14.06
N ARG A 91 -17.92 -2.51 -14.24
CA ARG A 91 -19.36 -2.16 -14.17
C ARG A 91 -19.97 -2.28 -12.76
N ALA A 92 -19.19 -2.72 -11.78
CA ALA A 92 -19.66 -2.96 -10.42
C ALA A 92 -19.54 -1.67 -9.60
N VAL A 93 -20.59 -0.85 -9.58
CA VAL A 93 -20.72 0.25 -8.64
C VAL A 93 -21.51 -0.25 -7.43
N SER A 94 -20.89 -0.25 -6.25
CA SER A 94 -21.60 -0.53 -4.99
C SER A 94 -22.03 0.80 -4.37
N GLU A 95 -23.26 0.87 -3.87
CA GLU A 95 -23.72 2.01 -3.06
C GLU A 95 -23.14 1.99 -1.63
N GLN A 96 -22.44 0.91 -1.26
CA GLN A 96 -21.89 0.67 0.07
C GLN A 96 -20.38 0.47 0.05
N CYS A 97 -19.71 1.09 1.03
CA CYS A 97 -18.28 1.04 1.25
C CYS A 97 -17.84 -0.37 1.67
N PRO A 98 -16.88 -1.01 0.98
CA PRO A 98 -16.37 -2.35 1.33
C PRO A 98 -15.65 -2.41 2.68
N TYR A 99 -15.27 -1.26 3.25
CA TYR A 99 -14.55 -1.19 4.53
C TYR A 99 -15.50 -1.13 5.74
N CYS A 100 -16.51 -0.26 5.69
CA CYS A 100 -17.36 0.05 6.85
C CYS A 100 -18.85 -0.13 6.56
N ASN A 101 -19.22 -0.53 5.35
CA ASN A 101 -20.60 -0.68 4.88
C ASN A 101 -21.44 0.61 4.88
N GLY A 102 -20.81 1.77 5.03
CA GLY A 102 -21.43 3.09 4.92
C GLY A 102 -21.72 3.49 3.47
N SER A 103 -22.55 4.50 3.25
CA SER A 103 -22.83 4.99 1.90
C SER A 103 -21.59 5.58 1.24
N VAL A 104 -21.45 5.32 -0.06
CA VAL A 104 -20.43 5.96 -0.89
C VAL A 104 -21.09 6.90 -1.88
N VAL A 105 -20.51 8.09 -2.02
CA VAL A 105 -20.96 9.08 -2.99
C VAL A 105 -19.91 9.24 -4.08
N LEU A 106 -20.37 9.51 -5.30
CA LEU A 106 -19.49 9.82 -6.43
C LEU A 106 -18.71 11.08 -6.06
N PHE A 107 -17.41 10.92 -5.84
CA PHE A 107 -16.50 12.01 -5.58
C PHE A 107 -15.87 12.38 -6.93
N GLY A 108 -15.65 13.67 -7.18
CA GLY A 108 -15.12 14.13 -8.47
C GLY A 108 -13.84 13.37 -8.84
N GLY A 109 -13.64 13.09 -10.14
CA GLY A 109 -12.46 12.36 -10.60
C GLY A 109 -11.18 13.05 -10.16
N HIS A 110 -10.33 12.33 -9.43
CA HIS A 110 -8.98 12.79 -9.10
C HIS A 110 -8.01 12.14 -10.07
N SER A 111 -6.99 12.88 -10.47
CA SER A 111 -5.87 12.34 -11.22
C SER A 111 -5.04 11.44 -10.30
N HIS A 112 -4.95 10.16 -10.60
CA HIS A 112 -4.07 9.22 -9.91
C HIS A 112 -2.94 8.78 -10.84
N TYR A 113 -1.77 8.50 -10.27
CA TYR A 113 -0.67 7.89 -10.99
C TYR A 113 -0.67 6.39 -10.75
N THR A 114 -0.50 5.61 -11.81
CA THR A 114 -0.33 4.15 -11.69
C THR A 114 0.98 3.87 -10.95
N PRO A 115 0.96 3.12 -9.83
CA PRO A 115 2.18 2.80 -9.10
C PRO A 115 3.18 2.07 -10.01
N SER A 116 4.37 2.66 -10.16
CA SER A 116 5.41 2.14 -11.05
C SER A 116 6.18 0.95 -10.45
N ALA A 117 6.14 0.79 -9.12
CA ALA A 117 6.73 -0.31 -8.37
C ALA A 117 6.11 -0.47 -6.97
N LEU A 118 6.31 -1.65 -6.38
CA LEU A 118 6.10 -1.91 -4.96
C LEU A 118 7.46 -2.09 -4.29
N ILE A 119 7.73 -1.30 -3.25
CA ILE A 119 8.95 -1.42 -2.44
C ILE A 119 8.57 -2.11 -1.13
N PRO A 120 9.00 -3.36 -0.90
CA PRO A 120 8.73 -4.05 0.35
C PRO A 120 9.49 -3.37 1.50
N ILE A 121 8.81 -3.21 2.64
CA ILE A 121 9.43 -2.64 3.83
C ILE A 121 10.42 -3.66 4.40
N GLY A 122 11.71 -3.34 4.38
CA GLY A 122 12.76 -4.21 4.94
C GLY A 122 13.17 -3.86 6.37
N ASN A 123 12.91 -2.62 6.80
CA ASN A 123 13.38 -2.10 8.09
C ASN A 123 12.22 -1.97 9.07
N THR A 124 12.47 -2.28 10.34
CA THR A 124 11.52 -2.00 11.41
C THR A 124 11.55 -0.51 11.77
N LYS A 125 10.54 -0.09 12.54
CA LYS A 125 10.50 1.26 13.12
C LYS A 125 11.75 1.54 13.98
N ALA A 126 12.24 0.54 14.71
CA ALA A 126 13.44 0.67 15.53
C ALA A 126 14.68 0.88 14.66
N ASP A 127 14.84 0.08 13.61
CA ASP A 127 15.96 0.20 12.66
C ASP A 127 16.01 1.60 12.02
N ALA A 128 14.83 2.12 11.61
CA ALA A 128 14.72 3.46 11.06
C ALA A 128 15.11 4.54 12.08
N GLY A 129 14.68 4.40 13.34
CA GLY A 129 15.04 5.32 14.42
C GLY A 129 16.54 5.35 14.68
N ASP A 130 17.18 4.18 14.73
CA ASP A 130 18.62 4.06 14.95
C ASP A 130 19.44 4.62 13.79
N ALA A 131 19.01 4.36 12.54
CA ALA A 131 19.66 4.91 11.34
C ALA A 131 19.61 6.44 11.32
N ILE A 132 18.45 7.03 11.61
CA ILE A 132 18.29 8.49 11.72
C ILE A 132 19.18 9.03 12.84
N ALA A 133 19.16 8.41 14.03
CA ALA A 133 19.97 8.85 15.16
C ALA A 133 21.48 8.75 14.88
N CYS A 134 21.92 7.75 14.12
CA CYS A 134 23.31 7.61 13.68
C CYS A 134 23.69 8.73 12.70
N TRP A 135 22.86 8.97 11.69
CA TRP A 135 23.07 10.02 10.70
C TRP A 135 23.14 11.42 11.33
N VAL A 136 22.18 11.75 12.22
CA VAL A 136 22.14 13.04 12.93
C VAL A 136 23.38 13.26 13.80
N ARG A 137 23.94 12.21 14.43
CA ARG A 137 25.16 12.31 15.23
C ARG A 137 26.41 12.66 14.41
N GLY A 138 26.42 12.35 13.11
CA GLY A 138 27.50 12.68 12.19
C GLY A 138 27.46 14.12 11.65
N LEU A 139 26.37 14.86 11.90
CA LEU A 139 26.18 16.21 11.39
C LEU A 139 26.70 17.25 12.39
N TRP A 140 27.70 18.01 11.97
CA TRP A 140 28.29 19.10 12.76
C TRP A 140 27.27 20.18 13.19
N SER A 141 26.23 20.42 12.39
CA SER A 141 25.20 21.45 12.63
C SER A 141 23.82 20.89 12.98
N ALA A 142 23.73 19.67 13.55
CA ALA A 142 22.45 19.12 13.96
C ALA A 142 21.78 19.98 15.06
N PRO A 143 20.49 20.33 14.94
CA PRO A 143 19.80 21.11 15.98
C PRO A 143 19.75 20.32 17.30
N HIS A 144 19.99 21.00 18.42
CA HIS A 144 20.08 20.39 19.76
C HIS A 144 18.82 19.62 20.21
N ARG A 145 17.67 19.84 19.57
CA ARG A 145 16.40 19.15 19.82
C ARG A 145 15.96 18.34 18.59
N PHE A 146 16.59 17.20 18.38
CA PHE A 146 16.04 16.19 17.48
C PHE A 146 15.06 15.27 18.26
N PRO A 147 13.82 15.06 17.78
CA PRO A 147 12.90 14.12 18.40
C PRO A 147 13.48 12.70 18.40
N ARG A 148 13.37 12.01 19.53
CA ARG A 148 13.68 10.58 19.66
C ARG A 148 12.36 9.82 19.59
N TRP A 149 12.20 8.96 18.58
CA TRP A 149 10.97 8.23 18.25
C TRP A 149 10.97 6.81 18.82
#